data_AF-A0A535SH37-F1
#
_entry.id   AF-A0A535SH37-F1
#
_cell.length_a   1.000
_cell.length_b   1.000
_cell.length_c   1.000
_cell.angle_alpha   90.00
_cell.angle_beta   90.00
_cell.angle_gamma   90.00
#
_symmetry.space_group_name_H-M   'P 1'
#
loop_
_entity.id
_entity.type
_entity.pdbx_description
1 polymer ?
#
loop_
_entity_poly.entity_id
_entity_poly.type
_entity_poly.pdbx_seq_one_letter_code
_entity_poly.pdbx_strand_id
1 'polypeptide(L)'
;MRRKWQNFKPVRETQFGWFWLVQVAAVSETGLLFASGVYLRDAEALALAFVVLLTLGWIFFRPGRIVPVVVRSLVFADVAFWMVPAAFSNAVSHSSLGSILLPGILGTTAIVGLLGAAGFLISRGNQAAGSRVARGVAALALAVILVVAAVAAAAASNSTTSGNAIVISATNARFSATTLTANHGTVTVDFTNNDLFWHTFTVPALGVDIRAPVKGSRQLSFNAPPGTYEFFCAIPGHKQIGMHGTLVIN
;
A
#
# COMPACT_ATOMS: atom_id res chain seq x y z
N MET A 1 -25.17 45.92 40.78
CA MET A 1 -24.35 45.64 39.58
C MET A 1 -23.28 44.60 39.93
N ARG A 2 -23.50 43.32 39.65
CA ARG A 2 -22.51 42.24 39.83
C ARG A 2 -22.15 41.66 38.47
N ARG A 3 -20.88 41.80 38.08
CA ARG A 3 -20.28 41.26 36.85
C ARG A 3 -20.44 39.73 36.81
N LYS A 4 -21.26 39.21 35.89
CA LYS A 4 -21.21 37.81 35.44
C LYS A 4 -20.28 37.71 34.23
N TRP A 5 -18.98 37.72 34.49
CA TRP A 5 -17.98 37.25 33.53
C TRP A 5 -17.38 35.98 34.12
N GLN A 6 -17.92 34.83 33.76
CA GLN A 6 -17.26 33.53 33.88
C GLN A 6 -18.20 32.46 33.31
N ASN A 7 -18.01 32.17 32.01
CA ASN A 7 -18.23 30.86 31.41
C ASN A 7 -17.64 30.86 29.99
N PHE A 8 -16.37 31.27 29.86
CA PHE A 8 -15.55 30.76 28.78
C PHE A 8 -15.09 29.38 29.22
N LYS A 9 -15.82 28.33 28.83
CA LYS A 9 -15.25 26.98 28.83
C LYS A 9 -14.07 27.05 27.84
N PRO A 10 -12.82 26.81 28.27
CA PRO A 10 -11.72 26.80 27.33
C PRO A 10 -12.02 25.75 26.25
N VAL A 11 -11.73 26.12 25.00
CA VAL A 11 -11.70 25.21 23.85
C VAL A 11 -11.04 23.91 24.31
N ARG A 12 -11.70 22.76 24.06
CA ARG A 12 -11.18 21.44 24.45
C ARG A 12 -9.68 21.39 24.15
N GLU A 13 -8.85 21.33 25.18
CA GLU A 13 -7.42 21.09 25.00
C GLU A 13 -7.28 19.89 24.06
N THR A 14 -6.50 20.05 22.99
CA THR A 14 -6.25 18.97 22.04
C THR A 14 -5.66 17.79 22.83
N GLN A 15 -6.48 16.76 23.07
CA GLN A 15 -6.06 15.61 23.85
C GLN A 15 -5.21 14.71 22.95
N PHE A 16 -3.89 14.85 23.05
CA PHE A 16 -2.89 14.07 22.31
C PHE A 16 -2.77 12.62 22.83
N GLY A 17 -3.89 11.92 23.01
CA GLY A 17 -3.96 10.53 23.50
C GLY A 17 -3.98 9.50 22.39
N TRP A 18 -4.30 8.24 22.73
CA TRP A 18 -4.40 7.15 21.76
C TRP A 18 -5.40 7.41 20.63
N PHE A 19 -6.54 8.03 20.96
CA PHE A 19 -7.56 8.36 19.96
C PHE A 19 -7.08 9.41 18.95
N TRP A 20 -6.29 10.39 19.40
CA TRP A 20 -5.66 11.36 18.51
C TRP A 20 -4.68 10.67 17.55
N LEU A 21 -3.91 9.70 18.03
CA LEU A 21 -2.98 8.96 17.18
C LEU A 21 -3.71 8.17 16.09
N VAL A 22 -4.85 7.54 16.43
CA VAL A 22 -5.75 6.89 15.45
C VAL A 22 -6.23 7.90 14.41
N GLN A 23 -6.68 9.08 14.83
CA GLN A 23 -7.17 10.11 13.90
C GLN A 23 -6.08 10.61 12.97
N VAL A 24 -4.89 10.91 13.48
CA VAL A 24 -3.75 11.38 12.67
C VAL A 24 -3.34 10.32 11.66
N ALA A 25 -3.12 9.08 12.11
CA ALA A 25 -2.79 7.97 11.21
C ALA A 25 -3.90 7.78 10.17
N ALA A 26 -5.16 7.90 10.58
CA ALA A 26 -6.29 7.72 9.68
C ALA A 26 -6.33 8.80 8.60
N VAL A 27 -6.14 10.07 8.95
CA VAL A 27 -6.06 11.19 8.00
C VAL A 27 -4.85 11.05 7.06
N SER A 28 -3.67 10.75 7.62
CA SER A 28 -2.45 10.59 6.83
C SER A 28 -2.56 9.47 5.81
N GLU A 29 -3.02 8.28 6.22
CA GLU A 29 -3.21 7.15 5.30
C GLU A 29 -4.25 7.46 4.23
N THR A 30 -5.36 8.13 4.60
CA THR A 30 -6.39 8.56 3.64
C THR A 30 -5.80 9.48 2.58
N GLY A 31 -5.05 10.50 3.00
CA GLY A 31 -4.43 11.45 2.09
C GLY A 31 -3.39 10.78 1.19
N LEU A 32 -2.56 9.90 1.74
CA LEU A 32 -1.54 9.16 0.99
C LEU A 32 -2.17 8.23 -0.05
N LEU A 33 -3.17 7.41 0.33
CA LEU A 33 -3.83 6.49 -0.59
C LEU A 33 -4.60 7.24 -1.68
N PHE A 34 -5.33 8.29 -1.31
CA PHE A 34 -6.08 9.09 -2.28
C PHE A 34 -5.15 9.79 -3.27
N ALA A 35 -4.12 10.49 -2.78
CA ALA A 35 -3.16 11.19 -3.63
C ALA A 35 -2.41 10.21 -4.54
N SER A 36 -1.98 9.06 -4.00
CA SER A 36 -1.28 8.04 -4.78
C SER A 36 -2.18 7.39 -5.82
N GLY A 37 -3.43 7.05 -5.46
CA GLY A 37 -4.41 6.48 -6.38
C GLY A 37 -4.72 7.42 -7.54
N VAL A 38 -4.89 8.72 -7.27
CA VAL A 38 -5.08 9.74 -8.31
C VAL A 38 -3.84 9.85 -9.19
N TYR A 39 -2.65 9.95 -8.59
CA TYR A 39 -1.39 10.10 -9.33
C TYR A 39 -1.10 8.91 -10.24
N LEU A 40 -1.33 7.69 -9.74
CA LEU A 40 -1.07 6.44 -10.45
C LEU A 40 -2.21 6.05 -11.40
N ARG A 41 -3.38 6.71 -11.31
CA ARG A 41 -4.61 6.35 -12.03
C ARG A 41 -5.05 4.92 -11.74
N ASP A 42 -4.87 4.50 -10.49
CA ASP A 42 -5.17 3.17 -9.99
C ASP A 42 -6.59 3.17 -9.40
N ALA A 43 -7.53 2.49 -10.06
CA ALA A 43 -8.92 2.44 -9.60
C ALA A 43 -9.09 1.57 -8.35
N GLU A 44 -8.25 0.56 -8.14
CA GLU A 44 -8.28 -0.32 -6.98
C GLU A 44 -7.86 0.47 -5.74
N ALA A 45 -6.79 1.26 -5.85
CA ALA A 45 -6.36 2.20 -4.82
C ALA A 45 -7.42 3.25 -4.50
N LEU A 46 -8.09 3.80 -5.51
CA LEU A 46 -9.15 4.79 -5.32
C LEU A 46 -10.39 4.18 -4.65
N ALA A 47 -10.75 2.93 -4.98
CA ALA A 47 -11.82 2.21 -4.31
C ALA A 47 -11.49 1.98 -2.83
N LEU A 48 -10.26 1.57 -2.50
CA LEU A 48 -9.81 1.47 -1.11
C LEU A 48 -9.79 2.82 -0.41
N ALA A 49 -9.31 3.88 -1.08
CA ALA A 49 -9.28 5.24 -0.54
C ALA A 49 -10.69 5.74 -0.19
N PHE A 50 -11.72 5.36 -0.96
CA PHE A 50 -13.11 5.66 -0.65
C PHE A 50 -13.58 4.93 0.63
N VAL A 51 -13.27 3.64 0.81
CA VAL A 51 -13.57 2.91 2.05
C VAL A 51 -12.86 3.56 3.24
N VAL A 52 -11.59 3.91 3.07
CA VAL A 52 -10.78 4.61 4.07
C VAL A 52 -11.42 5.96 4.45
N LEU A 53 -11.88 6.75 3.48
CA LEU A 53 -12.61 8.00 3.70
C LEU A 53 -13.91 7.80 4.51
N LEU A 54 -14.69 6.75 4.21
CA LEU A 54 -15.92 6.45 4.95
C LEU A 54 -15.63 6.11 6.42
N THR A 55 -14.62 5.26 6.67
CA THR A 55 -14.22 4.90 8.03
C THR A 55 -13.63 6.09 8.80
N LEU A 56 -12.90 6.98 8.11
CA LEU A 56 -12.41 8.25 8.66
C LEU A 56 -13.59 9.14 9.08
N GLY A 57 -14.55 9.35 8.17
CA GLY A 57 -15.76 10.12 8.44
C GLY A 57 -16.50 9.56 9.65
N TRP A 58 -16.64 8.24 9.75
CA TRP A 58 -17.31 7.60 10.88
C TRP A 58 -16.62 7.89 12.23
N ILE A 59 -15.27 7.86 12.26
CA ILE A 59 -14.49 8.24 13.45
C ILE A 59 -14.77 9.70 13.85
N PHE A 60 -14.87 10.62 12.90
CA PHE A 60 -15.13 12.03 13.18
C PHE A 60 -16.59 12.31 13.59
N PHE A 61 -17.58 11.63 13.01
CA PHE A 61 -18.99 11.78 13.38
C PHE A 61 -19.35 11.09 14.70
N ARG A 62 -18.61 10.06 15.11
CA ARG A 62 -18.82 9.31 16.36
C ARG A 62 -17.52 9.23 17.18
N PRO A 63 -16.97 10.36 17.62
CA PRO A 63 -15.65 10.40 18.26
C PRO A 63 -15.64 9.61 19.57
N GLY A 64 -14.59 8.82 19.78
CA GLY A 64 -14.39 8.01 20.98
C GLY A 64 -15.31 6.80 21.10
N ARG A 65 -16.01 6.38 20.04
CA ARG A 65 -16.74 5.11 20.03
C ARG A 65 -15.81 3.96 19.62
N ILE A 66 -15.99 2.81 20.28
CA ILE A 66 -15.17 1.61 20.05
C ILE A 66 -15.37 1.04 18.64
N VAL A 67 -16.62 0.90 18.19
CA VAL A 67 -16.94 0.26 16.91
C VAL A 67 -16.24 0.95 15.71
N PRO A 68 -16.31 2.29 15.53
CA PRO A 68 -15.56 2.96 14.45
C PRO A 68 -14.05 2.72 14.51
N VAL A 69 -13.46 2.68 15.70
CA VAL A 69 -12.02 2.45 15.87
C VAL A 69 -11.66 1.00 15.51
N VAL A 70 -12.48 0.03 15.89
CA VAL A 70 -12.29 -1.38 15.48
C VAL A 70 -12.37 -1.52 13.97
N VAL A 71 -13.39 -0.95 13.33
CA VAL A 71 -13.53 -1.00 11.86
C VAL A 71 -12.33 -0.33 11.18
N ARG A 72 -11.88 0.84 11.66
CA ARG A 72 -10.68 1.49 11.12
C ARG A 72 -9.42 0.66 11.33
N SER A 73 -9.30 -0.05 12.45
CA SER A 73 -8.16 -0.92 12.72
C SER A 73 -8.06 -2.10 11.74
N LEU A 74 -9.20 -2.60 11.24
CA LEU A 74 -9.20 -3.62 10.18
C LEU A 74 -8.64 -3.07 8.87
N VAL A 75 -8.98 -1.82 8.54
CA VAL A 75 -8.41 -1.15 7.35
C VAL A 75 -6.90 -0.92 7.52
N PHE A 76 -6.45 -0.48 8.70
CA PHE A 76 -5.01 -0.38 8.97
C PHE A 76 -4.31 -1.74 8.87
N ALA A 77 -4.94 -2.82 9.36
CA ALA A 77 -4.37 -4.16 9.27
C ALA A 77 -4.21 -4.61 7.81
N ASP A 78 -5.20 -4.36 6.97
CA ASP A 78 -5.14 -4.66 5.53
C ASP A 78 -4.03 -3.87 4.83
N VAL A 79 -3.95 -2.55 5.05
CA VAL A 79 -2.90 -1.70 4.48
C VAL A 79 -1.51 -2.16 4.96
N ALA A 80 -1.34 -2.43 6.25
CA ALA A 80 -0.07 -2.92 6.79
C ALA A 80 0.32 -4.28 6.19
N PHE A 81 -0.65 -5.19 6.04
CA PHE A 81 -0.43 -6.53 5.49
C PHE A 81 0.15 -6.51 4.07
N TRP A 82 -0.30 -5.58 3.22
CA TRP A 82 0.20 -5.47 1.86
C TRP A 82 1.42 -4.56 1.73
N MET A 83 1.44 -3.42 2.42
CA MET A 83 2.46 -2.39 2.22
C MET A 83 3.80 -2.72 2.89
N VAL A 84 3.79 -3.37 4.05
CA VAL A 84 5.02 -3.72 4.77
C VAL A 84 5.83 -4.78 4.02
N PRO A 85 5.25 -5.93 3.61
CA PRO A 85 5.98 -6.92 2.80
C PRO A 85 6.40 -6.36 1.44
N ALA A 86 5.59 -5.50 0.82
CA ALA A 86 5.95 -4.85 -0.44
C ALA A 86 7.20 -3.97 -0.28
N ALA A 87 7.23 -3.09 0.73
CA ALA A 87 8.38 -2.22 1.00
C ALA A 87 9.66 -3.04 1.21
N PHE A 88 9.59 -4.09 2.03
CA PHE A 88 10.71 -4.97 2.32
C PHE A 88 11.17 -5.73 1.05
N SER A 89 10.23 -6.35 0.34
CA SER A 89 10.55 -7.14 -0.84
C SER A 89 11.13 -6.28 -1.97
N ASN A 90 10.65 -5.05 -2.13
CA ASN A 90 11.19 -4.09 -3.10
C ASN A 90 12.57 -3.57 -2.70
N ALA A 91 12.84 -3.39 -1.42
CA ALA A 91 14.18 -3.01 -0.94
C ALA A 91 15.20 -4.12 -1.18
N VAL A 92 14.86 -5.37 -0.86
CA VAL A 92 15.72 -6.54 -1.11
C VAL A 92 15.94 -6.76 -2.62
N SER A 93 14.94 -6.45 -3.44
CA SER A 93 15.02 -6.60 -4.89
C SER A 93 15.63 -5.37 -5.60
N HIS A 94 16.17 -4.40 -4.84
CA HIS A 94 16.75 -3.16 -5.37
C HIS A 94 15.86 -2.40 -6.37
N SER A 95 14.54 -2.46 -6.16
CA SER A 95 13.56 -1.80 -7.03
C SER A 95 13.61 -0.27 -6.89
N SER A 96 12.84 0.46 -7.71
CA SER A 96 12.85 1.92 -7.71
C SER A 96 12.56 2.56 -6.35
N LEU A 97 13.06 3.78 -6.12
CA LEU A 97 12.85 4.55 -4.88
C LEU A 97 11.38 4.61 -4.47
N GLY A 98 10.48 4.92 -5.42
CA GLY A 98 9.04 5.03 -5.17
C GLY A 98 8.41 3.72 -4.72
N SER A 99 8.92 2.58 -5.22
CA SER A 99 8.42 1.25 -4.85
C SER A 99 8.76 0.83 -3.43
N ILE A 100 9.78 1.44 -2.83
CA ILE A 100 10.18 1.18 -1.44
C ILE A 100 9.53 2.21 -0.53
N LEU A 101 9.65 3.50 -0.88
CA LEU A 101 9.27 4.61 -0.03
C LEU A 101 7.77 4.69 0.20
N LEU A 102 6.95 4.60 -0.86
CA LEU A 102 5.51 4.76 -0.74
C LEU A 102 4.87 3.64 0.11
N PRO A 103 5.12 2.34 -0.16
CA PRO A 103 4.62 1.27 0.70
C PRO A 103 5.21 1.35 2.11
N GLY A 104 6.46 1.77 2.27
CA GLY A 104 7.09 1.93 3.58
C GLY A 104 6.41 2.99 4.45
N ILE A 105 6.05 4.14 3.88
CA ILE A 105 5.32 5.22 4.59
C ILE A 105 3.89 4.77 4.92
N LEU A 106 3.17 4.17 3.96
CA LEU A 106 1.82 3.66 4.17
C LEU A 106 1.80 2.59 5.26
N GLY A 107 2.71 1.61 5.19
CA GLY A 107 2.85 0.55 6.19
C GLY A 107 3.22 1.08 7.57
N THR A 108 4.12 2.05 7.67
CA THR A 108 4.47 2.69 8.96
C THR A 108 3.27 3.41 9.56
N THR A 109 2.53 4.17 8.74
CA THR A 109 1.33 4.91 9.17
C THR A 109 0.24 3.95 9.64
N ALA A 110 0.03 2.84 8.93
CA ALA A 110 -0.92 1.80 9.28
C ALA A 110 -0.56 1.13 10.62
N ILE A 111 0.71 0.79 10.85
CA ILE A 111 1.20 0.26 12.13
C ILE A 111 0.94 1.25 13.28
N VAL A 112 1.21 2.53 13.07
CA VAL A 112 0.92 3.58 14.08
C VAL A 112 -0.57 3.66 14.39
N GLY A 113 -1.42 3.57 13.36
CA GLY A 113 -2.87 3.48 13.50
C GLY A 113 -3.32 2.28 14.34
N LEU A 114 -2.73 1.10 14.11
CA LEU A 114 -2.98 -0.12 14.89
C LEU A 114 -2.55 0.03 16.35
N LEU A 115 -1.37 0.59 16.60
CA LEU A 115 -0.89 0.85 17.97
C LEU A 115 -1.80 1.85 18.69
N GLY A 116 -2.24 2.91 18.01
CA GLY A 116 -3.22 3.85 18.52
C GLY A 116 -4.55 3.19 18.85
N ALA A 117 -5.05 2.33 17.96
CA ALA A 117 -6.30 1.61 18.16
C ALA A 117 -6.20 0.65 19.35
N ALA A 118 -5.13 -0.13 19.44
CA ALA A 118 -4.87 -1.03 20.56
C ALA A 118 -4.82 -0.26 21.89
N GLY A 119 -4.07 0.85 21.95
CA GLY A 119 -4.01 1.70 23.14
C GLY A 119 -5.37 2.28 23.53
N PHE A 120 -6.18 2.68 22.56
CA PHE A 120 -7.53 3.19 22.78
C PHE A 120 -8.50 2.11 23.29
N LEU A 121 -8.40 0.88 22.78
CA LEU A 121 -9.21 -0.25 23.21
C LEU A 121 -8.83 -0.71 24.63
N ILE A 122 -7.52 -0.78 24.93
CA ILE A 122 -7.01 -1.10 26.27
C ILE A 122 -7.45 -0.04 27.28
N SER A 123 -7.48 1.23 26.90
CA SER A 123 -7.98 2.33 27.74
C SER A 123 -9.51 2.38 27.84
N ARG A 124 -10.22 1.37 27.33
CA ARG A 124 -11.69 1.25 27.32
C ARG A 124 -12.39 2.46 26.70
N GLY A 125 -11.78 3.04 25.66
CA GLY A 125 -12.32 4.17 24.92
C GLY A 125 -12.04 5.54 25.55
N ASN A 126 -11.17 5.62 26.55
CA ASN A 126 -10.72 6.90 27.09
C ASN A 126 -9.81 7.62 26.08
N GLN A 127 -10.33 8.69 25.48
CA GLN A 127 -9.66 9.48 24.44
C GLN A 127 -8.41 10.21 24.94
N ALA A 128 -8.38 10.60 26.22
CA ALA A 128 -7.25 11.31 26.83
C ALA A 128 -6.11 10.39 27.28
N ALA A 129 -6.35 9.08 27.33
CA ALA A 129 -5.41 8.12 27.88
C ALA A 129 -4.13 8.03 27.05
N GLY A 130 -3.00 7.78 27.73
CA GLY A 130 -1.73 7.43 27.09
C GLY A 130 -1.00 8.58 26.41
N SER A 131 -1.30 9.85 26.72
CA SER A 131 -0.80 10.97 25.93
C SER A 131 0.73 11.03 25.75
N ARG A 132 1.50 10.74 26.81
CA ARG A 132 2.98 10.67 26.70
C ARG A 132 3.43 9.56 25.76
N VAL A 133 2.81 8.39 25.85
CA VAL A 133 3.16 7.23 25.01
C VAL A 133 2.74 7.45 23.56
N ALA A 134 1.53 7.97 23.32
CA ALA A 134 1.04 8.28 21.98
C ALA A 134 1.96 9.28 21.24
N ARG A 135 2.45 10.31 21.94
CA ARG A 135 3.46 11.24 21.39
C ARG A 135 4.80 10.55 21.12
N GLY A 136 5.24 9.68 22.02
CA GLY A 136 6.44 8.87 21.81
C GLY A 136 6.34 7.98 20.56
N VAL A 137 5.20 7.31 20.37
CA VAL A 137 4.93 6.50 19.16
C VAL A 137 4.92 7.38 17.91
N ALA A 138 4.30 8.57 17.95
CA ALA A 138 4.33 9.49 16.82
C ALA A 138 5.75 9.97 16.47
N ALA A 139 6.58 10.29 17.47
CA ALA A 139 7.98 10.67 17.26
C ALA A 139 8.81 9.50 16.69
N LEU A 140 8.62 8.29 17.21
CA LEU A 140 9.25 7.08 16.70
C LEU A 140 8.83 6.80 15.25
N ALA A 141 7.56 7.00 14.91
CA ALA A 141 7.06 6.82 13.56
C ALA A 141 7.77 7.74 12.56
N LEU A 142 7.99 9.02 12.92
CA LEU A 142 8.77 9.94 12.10
C LEU A 142 10.20 9.45 11.92
N ALA A 143 10.85 8.97 12.98
CA ALA A 143 12.19 8.39 12.88
C ALA A 143 12.21 7.15 11.96
N VAL A 144 11.21 6.27 12.06
CA VAL A 144 11.07 5.10 11.18
C VAL A 144 10.86 5.52 9.73
N ILE A 145 10.03 6.52 9.44
CA ILE A 145 9.84 7.05 8.08
C ILE A 145 11.15 7.59 7.50
N LEU A 146 11.96 8.28 8.30
CA LEU A 146 13.29 8.76 7.87
C LEU A 146 14.24 7.59 7.59
N VAL A 147 14.22 6.53 8.41
CA VAL A 147 14.99 5.31 8.17
C VAL A 147 14.53 4.63 6.88
N VAL A 148 13.22 4.50 6.66
CA VAL A 148 12.65 3.95 5.41
C VAL A 148 13.12 4.76 4.21
N ALA A 149 13.12 6.10 4.30
CA ALA A 149 13.62 6.95 3.23
C ALA A 149 15.12 6.76 2.96
N ALA A 150 15.93 6.63 4.02
CA ALA A 150 17.36 6.35 3.89
C ALA A 150 17.62 4.97 3.26
N VAL A 151 16.89 3.93 3.68
CA VAL A 151 16.96 2.58 3.10
C VAL A 151 16.52 2.61 1.64
N ALA A 152 15.41 3.28 1.32
CA ALA A 152 14.96 3.42 -0.06
C ALA A 152 16.02 4.11 -0.93
N ALA A 153 16.64 5.18 -0.45
CA ALA A 153 17.70 5.87 -1.18
C ALA A 153 18.96 5.01 -1.38
N ALA A 154 19.32 4.19 -0.39
CA ALA A 154 20.48 3.32 -0.47
C ALA A 154 20.25 2.05 -1.30
N ALA A 155 19.05 1.48 -1.24
CA ALA A 155 18.71 0.23 -1.92
C ALA A 155 18.23 0.44 -3.36
N ALA A 156 17.64 1.60 -3.67
CA ALA A 156 17.05 1.86 -4.96
C ALA A 156 18.10 1.79 -6.07
N SER A 157 17.82 0.93 -7.05
CA SER A 157 18.57 0.87 -8.30
C SER A 157 17.60 1.05 -9.46
N ASN A 158 18.08 1.66 -10.53
CA ASN A 158 17.39 1.57 -11.81
C ASN A 158 17.73 0.19 -12.37
N SER A 159 16.86 -0.80 -12.14
CA SER A 159 17.03 -2.13 -12.72
C SER A 159 17.29 -1.98 -14.22
N THR A 160 18.50 -2.30 -14.66
CA THR A 160 18.83 -2.38 -16.08
C THR A 160 18.13 -3.60 -16.63
N THR A 161 17.00 -3.39 -17.29
CA THR A 161 16.34 -4.42 -18.08
C THR A 161 17.38 -5.04 -19.02
N SER A 162 17.53 -6.36 -18.96
CA SER A 162 18.36 -7.09 -19.92
C SER A 162 17.88 -6.71 -21.32
N GLY A 163 18.79 -6.33 -22.23
CA GLY A 163 18.42 -5.80 -23.55
C GLY A 163 17.54 -6.73 -24.40
N ASN A 164 17.43 -8.01 -24.01
CA ASN A 164 16.62 -9.02 -24.68
C ASN A 164 15.37 -9.46 -23.86
N ALA A 165 15.08 -8.83 -22.73
CA ALA A 165 13.91 -9.18 -21.93
C ALA A 165 12.61 -8.65 -22.54
N ILE A 166 11.54 -9.44 -22.48
CA ILE A 166 10.18 -8.98 -22.72
C ILE A 166 9.79 -8.07 -21.56
N VAL A 167 9.57 -6.79 -21.84
CA VAL A 167 9.09 -5.83 -20.85
C VAL A 167 7.57 -5.80 -20.89
N ILE A 168 6.95 -6.05 -19.75
CA ILE A 168 5.51 -5.95 -19.57
C ILE A 168 5.21 -5.29 -18.24
N SER A 169 4.14 -4.49 -18.19
CA SER A 169 3.71 -3.88 -16.95
C SER A 169 2.22 -4.07 -16.70
N ALA A 170 1.84 -3.97 -15.43
CA ALA A 170 0.46 -3.91 -15.00
C ALA A 170 0.13 -2.50 -14.50
N THR A 171 -0.99 -1.96 -14.98
CA THR A 171 -1.59 -0.72 -14.49
C THR A 171 -3.11 -0.87 -14.51
N ASN A 172 -3.78 -0.55 -13.41
CA ASN A 172 -5.22 -0.60 -13.23
C ASN A 172 -5.82 -1.95 -13.66
N ALA A 173 -5.27 -3.04 -13.13
CA ALA A 173 -5.62 -4.42 -13.47
C ALA A 173 -5.61 -4.71 -14.99
N ARG A 174 -4.67 -4.14 -15.74
CA ARG A 174 -4.45 -4.39 -17.17
C ARG A 174 -2.98 -4.56 -17.47
N PHE A 175 -2.67 -5.45 -18.40
CA PHE A 175 -1.32 -5.54 -18.94
C PHE A 175 -1.07 -4.44 -19.99
N SER A 176 0.17 -3.98 -20.09
CA SER A 176 0.60 -2.98 -21.08
C SER A 176 0.51 -3.47 -22.53
N ALA A 177 0.50 -4.80 -22.72
CA ALA A 177 0.29 -5.45 -24.01
C ALA A 177 -0.55 -6.71 -23.83
N THR A 178 -1.41 -7.00 -24.79
CA THR A 178 -2.23 -8.23 -24.85
C THR A 178 -1.60 -9.30 -25.73
N THR A 179 -0.56 -8.95 -26.50
CA THR A 179 0.25 -9.89 -27.29
C THR A 179 1.73 -9.60 -27.05
N LEU A 180 2.47 -10.64 -26.68
CA LEU A 180 3.93 -10.61 -26.54
C LEU A 180 4.55 -11.60 -27.52
N THR A 181 5.74 -11.30 -28.02
CA THR A 181 6.48 -12.18 -28.94
C THR A 181 7.91 -12.35 -28.44
N ALA A 182 8.46 -13.56 -28.57
CA ALA A 182 9.88 -13.84 -28.34
C ALA A 182 10.34 -15.04 -29.18
N ASN A 183 11.65 -15.19 -29.31
CA ASN A 183 12.23 -16.39 -29.90
C ASN A 183 12.21 -17.53 -28.89
N HIS A 184 12.10 -18.77 -29.36
CA HIS A 184 12.20 -19.96 -28.53
C HIS A 184 13.56 -20.09 -27.82
N GLY A 185 13.57 -20.92 -26.79
CA GLY A 185 14.71 -21.09 -25.90
C GLY A 185 14.56 -20.26 -24.64
N THR A 186 15.64 -19.62 -24.19
CA THR A 186 15.62 -18.84 -22.93
C THR A 186 14.94 -17.49 -23.14
N VAL A 187 13.74 -17.35 -22.59
CA VAL A 187 12.96 -16.12 -22.56
C VAL A 187 13.10 -15.48 -21.19
N THR A 188 13.33 -14.17 -21.14
CA THR A 188 13.31 -13.40 -19.90
C THR A 188 12.14 -12.43 -19.94
N VAL A 189 11.31 -12.44 -18.88
CA VAL A 189 10.23 -11.47 -18.71
C VAL A 189 10.61 -10.54 -17.56
N ASP A 190 10.56 -9.24 -17.81
CA ASP A 190 10.65 -8.17 -16.82
C ASP A 190 9.25 -7.60 -16.60
N PHE A 191 8.63 -7.98 -15.47
CA PHE A 191 7.26 -7.61 -15.13
C PHE A 191 7.23 -6.52 -14.06
N THR A 192 6.69 -5.36 -14.41
CA THR A 192 6.53 -4.22 -13.49
C THR A 192 5.08 -4.01 -13.09
N ASN A 193 4.80 -3.92 -11.79
CA ASN A 193 3.51 -3.52 -11.27
C ASN A 193 3.51 -2.02 -10.95
N ASN A 194 2.63 -1.24 -11.57
CA ASN A 194 2.53 0.19 -11.34
C ASN A 194 1.49 0.59 -10.29
N ASP A 195 0.71 -0.36 -9.80
CA ASP A 195 -0.44 -0.15 -8.93
C ASP A 195 -0.08 -0.26 -7.44
N LEU A 196 -1.00 0.21 -6.59
CA LEU A 196 -1.03 0.00 -5.13
C LEU A 196 -1.73 -1.29 -4.73
N PHE A 197 -2.02 -2.14 -5.72
CA PHE A 197 -2.43 -3.52 -5.54
C PHE A 197 -1.38 -4.44 -6.15
N TRP A 198 -1.27 -5.70 -5.72
CA TRP A 198 -0.30 -6.65 -6.25
C TRP A 198 -0.84 -7.35 -7.50
N HIS A 199 0.05 -7.77 -8.40
CA HIS A 199 -0.34 -8.47 -9.62
C HIS A 199 0.61 -9.63 -9.93
N THR A 200 0.14 -10.51 -10.80
CA THR A 200 0.93 -11.63 -11.31
C THR A 200 1.03 -11.60 -12.83
N PHE A 201 2.15 -12.07 -13.37
CA PHE A 201 2.24 -12.54 -14.74
C PHE A 201 2.35 -14.08 -14.70
N THR A 202 1.26 -14.77 -15.01
CA THR A 202 1.16 -16.23 -14.90
C THR A 202 1.01 -16.85 -16.28
N VAL A 203 1.85 -17.85 -16.61
CA VAL A 203 1.75 -18.69 -17.82
C VAL A 203 1.77 -20.15 -17.39
N PRO A 204 0.60 -20.76 -17.09
CA PRO A 204 0.56 -22.11 -16.51
C PRO A 204 1.20 -23.17 -17.39
N ALA A 205 1.02 -23.07 -18.71
CA ALA A 205 1.58 -24.00 -19.69
C ALA A 205 3.12 -24.02 -19.70
N LEU A 206 3.76 -22.96 -19.18
CA LEU A 206 5.22 -22.85 -19.04
C LEU A 206 5.68 -22.92 -17.58
N GLY A 207 4.78 -23.16 -16.62
CA GLY A 207 5.10 -23.18 -15.19
C GLY A 207 5.57 -21.82 -14.63
N VAL A 208 5.18 -20.71 -15.27
CA VAL A 208 5.60 -19.35 -14.88
C VAL A 208 4.55 -18.70 -13.99
N ASP A 209 4.96 -18.13 -12.85
CA ASP A 209 4.15 -17.25 -12.00
C ASP A 209 5.06 -16.18 -11.38
N ILE A 210 5.12 -15.00 -12.01
CA ILE A 210 5.85 -13.85 -11.51
C ILE A 210 4.91 -13.01 -10.65
N ARG A 211 5.17 -12.92 -9.34
CA ARG A 211 4.38 -12.11 -8.40
C ARG A 211 5.06 -10.78 -8.12
N ALA A 212 4.54 -9.70 -8.69
CA ALA A 212 5.04 -8.36 -8.47
C ALA A 212 4.28 -7.70 -7.30
N PRO A 213 4.96 -7.28 -6.22
CA PRO A 213 4.31 -6.58 -5.12
C PRO A 213 3.90 -5.17 -5.54
N VAL A 214 3.22 -4.45 -4.65
CA VAL A 214 2.86 -3.04 -4.84
C VAL A 214 4.04 -2.23 -5.36
N LYS A 215 3.85 -1.52 -6.49
CA LYS A 215 4.86 -0.70 -7.18
C LYS A 215 6.15 -1.41 -7.62
N GLY A 216 6.29 -2.71 -7.37
CA GLY A 216 7.53 -3.44 -7.56
C GLY A 216 7.66 -4.06 -8.94
N SER A 217 8.86 -4.52 -9.28
CA SER A 217 9.12 -5.28 -10.50
C SER A 217 9.83 -6.59 -10.20
N ARG A 218 9.60 -7.62 -11.01
CA ARG A 218 10.26 -8.92 -10.89
C ARG A 218 10.63 -9.42 -12.28
N GLN A 219 11.81 -10.00 -12.35
CA GLN A 219 12.32 -10.62 -13.58
C GLN A 219 12.42 -12.13 -13.39
N LEU A 220 12.05 -12.88 -14.42
CA LEU A 220 12.22 -14.33 -14.46
C LEU A 220 12.65 -14.77 -15.86
N SER A 221 13.68 -15.62 -15.91
CA SER A 221 14.09 -16.32 -17.13
C SER A 221 13.57 -17.76 -17.08
N PHE A 222 13.02 -18.23 -18.18
CA PHE A 222 12.49 -19.59 -18.34
C PHE A 222 12.73 -20.09 -19.76
N ASN A 223 12.72 -21.41 -19.95
CA ASN A 223 12.80 -22.01 -21.28
C ASN A 223 11.38 -22.13 -21.86
N ALA A 224 11.20 -21.67 -23.10
CA ALA A 224 9.93 -21.74 -23.82
C ALA A 224 10.11 -22.39 -25.20
N PRO A 225 9.44 -23.53 -25.46
CA PRO A 225 9.33 -24.10 -26.81
C PRO A 225 8.47 -23.22 -27.73
N PRO A 226 8.64 -23.32 -29.07
CA PRO A 226 7.74 -22.66 -30.02
C PRO A 226 6.28 -23.00 -29.74
N GLY A 227 5.42 -21.99 -29.81
CA GLY A 227 4.00 -22.15 -29.50
C GLY A 227 3.33 -20.86 -29.05
N THR A 228 2.04 -20.97 -28.77
CA THR A 228 1.19 -19.86 -28.33
C THR A 228 0.65 -20.17 -26.95
N TYR A 229 0.93 -19.30 -25.98
CA TYR A 229 0.60 -19.51 -24.57
C TYR A 229 -0.24 -18.35 -24.04
N GLU A 230 -1.28 -18.66 -23.27
CA GLU A 230 -2.01 -17.62 -22.55
C GLU A 230 -1.21 -17.15 -21.32
N PHE A 231 -1.08 -15.84 -21.14
CA PHE A 231 -0.67 -15.26 -19.87
C PHE A 231 -1.82 -14.50 -19.23
N PHE A 232 -1.92 -14.52 -17.90
CA PHE A 232 -2.96 -13.79 -17.17
C PHE A 232 -2.54 -13.40 -15.76
N CYS A 233 -3.36 -12.55 -15.14
CA CYS A 233 -3.25 -12.21 -13.73
C CYS A 233 -4.13 -13.13 -12.86
N ALA A 234 -3.51 -13.84 -11.92
CA ALA A 234 -4.14 -14.84 -11.06
C ALA A 234 -4.89 -14.26 -9.86
N ILE A 235 -4.93 -12.93 -9.70
CA ILE A 235 -5.78 -12.27 -8.72
C ILE A 235 -7.24 -12.62 -9.02
N PRO A 236 -8.03 -13.05 -8.02
CA PRO A 236 -9.45 -13.29 -8.20
C PRO A 236 -10.15 -12.09 -8.87
N GLY A 237 -10.82 -12.33 -9.99
CA GLY A 237 -11.53 -11.30 -10.75
C GLY A 237 -10.73 -10.65 -11.88
N HIS A 238 -9.40 -10.60 -11.83
CA HIS A 238 -8.61 -9.79 -12.78
C HIS A 238 -8.63 -10.39 -14.19
N LYS A 239 -8.48 -11.71 -14.32
CA LYS A 239 -8.63 -12.39 -15.62
C LYS A 239 -10.02 -12.14 -16.23
N GLN A 240 -11.07 -12.18 -15.39
CA GLN A 240 -12.48 -12.03 -15.80
C GLN A 240 -12.79 -10.61 -16.31
N ILE A 241 -12.11 -9.59 -15.79
CA ILE A 241 -12.23 -8.20 -16.27
C ILE A 241 -11.25 -7.87 -17.42
N GLY A 242 -10.55 -8.86 -17.97
CA GLY A 242 -9.71 -8.72 -19.16
C GLY A 242 -8.21 -8.63 -18.93
N MET A 243 -7.70 -8.93 -17.73
CA MET A 243 -6.26 -8.94 -17.44
C MET A 243 -5.60 -10.25 -17.91
N HIS A 244 -5.58 -10.45 -19.22
CA HIS A 244 -4.96 -11.59 -19.89
C HIS A 244 -4.44 -11.22 -21.28
N GLY A 245 -3.61 -12.08 -21.85
CA GLY A 245 -3.02 -11.90 -23.17
C GLY A 245 -2.36 -13.19 -23.69
N THR A 246 -1.67 -13.07 -24.82
CA THR A 246 -1.05 -14.17 -25.55
C THR A 246 0.44 -13.96 -25.71
N LEU A 247 1.24 -14.92 -25.29
CA LEU A 247 2.68 -15.01 -25.52
C LEU A 247 2.93 -15.95 -26.70
N VAL A 248 3.45 -15.40 -27.79
CA VAL A 248 3.83 -16.15 -29.00
C VAL A 248 5.34 -16.38 -28.96
N ILE A 249 5.73 -17.65 -29.02
CA ILE A 249 7.12 -18.08 -29.07
C ILE A 249 7.41 -18.64 -30.45
N ASN A 250 8.32 -17.99 -31.17
CA ASN A 250 8.71 -18.32 -32.54
C ASN A 250 9.87 -19.32 -32.60
#